data_AF-A0A958AC21-F1
#
_entry.id   AF-A0A958AC21-F1
#
_cell.length_a   1.000
_cell.length_b   1.000
_cell.length_c   1.000
_cell.angle_alpha   90.00
_cell.angle_beta   90.00
_cell.angle_gamma   90.00
#
_symmetry.space_group_name_H-M   'P 1'
#
loop_
_entity.id
_entity.type
_entity.pdbx_description
1 polymer ?
#
loop_
_entity_poly.entity_id
_entity_poly.type
_entity_poly.pdbx_seq_one_letter_code
_entity_poly.pdbx_strand_id
1 'polypeptide(L)'
;SGVTISLNDQPVGSAPLGGKNQGERQVTIRLPESEIKTGVRNKLTFEALTNLELPECVLPELDLIWFRINDSSQLELPHEEVDLAVDPYLDDPLQYFISREDLSDVWFSLPTNPTHEELLGMINTAAWLGNLTSGPGFAPRVSRGPIDDLAELDDYHLIAFGLPTTNPVIAKINDKLPQPFVPGENYLRQQVGNVVYGLPDNFDLGLIQILPAPWSPDQKAVMIGTGTSPKSEQWAINTLTDETDYYNLDGNVAFITTDSVETFDSRELIRAPLLAAKAISEDVAQVEVAAEDSPAEPAAVTESEPTPAAPVVASPKYLPEATSPIWVTQLTFGLIGAGLVIATVGGFVSWRKKK
;
A
#
# COMPACT_ATOMS: atom_id res chain seq x y z
N SER A 1 8.11 -26.11 -38.99
CA SER A 1 7.33 -26.31 -37.75
C SER A 1 8.14 -25.93 -36.53
N GLY A 2 7.52 -25.31 -35.53
CA GLY A 2 8.14 -24.87 -34.28
C GLY A 2 7.09 -24.59 -33.20
N VAL A 3 7.53 -24.44 -31.96
CA VAL A 3 6.74 -23.93 -30.83
C VAL A 3 7.25 -22.54 -30.50
N THR A 4 6.35 -21.58 -30.37
CA THR A 4 6.61 -20.27 -29.77
C THR A 4 6.16 -20.31 -28.32
N ILE A 5 6.98 -19.74 -27.45
CA ILE A 5 6.71 -19.61 -26.03
C ILE A 5 6.56 -18.12 -25.73
N SER A 6 5.46 -17.75 -25.09
CA SER A 6 5.15 -16.37 -24.74
C SER A 6 4.87 -16.25 -23.24
N LEU A 7 5.38 -15.19 -22.62
CA LEU A 7 5.07 -14.77 -21.25
C LEU A 7 4.24 -13.49 -21.34
N ASN A 8 3.05 -13.47 -20.74
CA ASN A 8 2.15 -12.30 -20.76
C ASN A 8 1.93 -11.77 -22.17
N ASP A 9 1.69 -12.69 -23.11
CA ASP A 9 1.49 -12.46 -24.55
C ASP A 9 2.71 -11.88 -25.30
N GLN A 10 3.86 -11.71 -24.64
CA GLN A 10 5.14 -11.37 -25.27
C GLN A 10 5.95 -12.62 -25.60
N PRO A 11 6.40 -12.82 -26.86
CA PRO A 11 7.25 -13.95 -27.23
C PRO A 11 8.60 -13.90 -26.51
N VAL A 12 8.91 -14.94 -25.73
CA VAL A 12 10.17 -15.05 -24.94
C VAL A 12 11.12 -16.10 -25.49
N GLY A 13 10.64 -16.99 -26.36
CA GLY A 13 11.49 -18.01 -26.97
C GLY A 13 10.78 -18.84 -28.03
N SER A 14 11.54 -19.69 -28.72
CA SER A 14 10.99 -20.67 -29.64
C SER A 14 11.84 -21.94 -29.69
N ALA A 15 11.20 -23.05 -30.05
CA ALA A 15 11.84 -24.35 -30.22
C ALA A 15 11.42 -24.98 -31.56
N PRO A 16 12.36 -25.50 -32.37
CA PRO A 16 12.00 -26.14 -33.64
C PRO A 16 11.33 -27.52 -33.40
N LEU A 17 10.28 -27.83 -34.18
CA LEU A 17 9.56 -29.12 -34.17
C LEU A 17 9.91 -30.03 -35.38
N GLY A 18 10.70 -29.56 -36.34
CA GLY A 18 10.94 -30.26 -37.61
C GLY A 18 12.30 -30.97 -37.77
N GLY A 19 12.37 -31.96 -38.68
CA GLY A 19 13.60 -32.60 -39.19
C GLY A 19 13.83 -34.05 -38.75
N LYS A 20 15.10 -34.54 -38.84
CA LYS A 20 15.62 -35.82 -38.27
C LYS A 20 15.50 -35.93 -36.74
N ASN A 21 14.63 -35.12 -36.16
CA ASN A 21 14.62 -34.66 -34.78
C ASN A 21 13.37 -35.15 -34.04
N GLN A 22 12.79 -36.28 -34.49
CA GLN A 22 11.67 -36.93 -33.80
C GLN A 22 12.14 -37.51 -32.47
N GLY A 23 11.42 -37.24 -31.39
CA GLY A 23 11.73 -37.71 -30.04
C GLY A 23 11.66 -36.61 -28.98
N GLU A 24 11.86 -37.01 -27.73
CA GLU A 24 11.87 -36.10 -26.58
C GLU A 24 13.07 -35.15 -26.63
N ARG A 25 12.83 -33.89 -26.24
CA ARG A 25 13.87 -32.86 -26.15
C ARG A 25 13.66 -31.99 -24.93
N GLN A 26 14.78 -31.53 -24.39
CA GLN A 26 14.80 -30.51 -23.36
C GLN A 26 15.15 -29.17 -24.00
N VAL A 27 14.36 -28.15 -23.69
CA VAL A 27 14.60 -26.77 -24.10
C VAL A 27 14.59 -25.91 -22.84
N THR A 28 15.59 -25.06 -22.71
CA THR A 28 15.68 -24.08 -21.63
C THR A 28 15.44 -22.69 -22.22
N ILE A 29 14.46 -21.99 -21.68
CA ILE A 29 14.09 -20.63 -22.10
C ILE A 29 14.28 -19.74 -20.88
N ARG A 30 15.04 -18.66 -21.05
CA ARG A 30 15.17 -17.64 -20.01
C ARG A 30 13.98 -16.71 -20.08
N LEU A 31 13.24 -16.60 -18.98
CA LEU A 31 12.15 -15.65 -18.88
C LEU A 31 12.73 -14.27 -18.54
N PRO A 32 12.39 -13.22 -19.30
CA PRO A 32 12.81 -11.87 -18.98
C PRO A 32 12.09 -11.39 -17.71
N GLU A 33 12.86 -11.01 -16.70
CA GLU A 33 12.34 -10.50 -15.42
C GLU A 33 11.40 -9.30 -15.63
N SER A 34 11.70 -8.44 -16.61
CA SER A 34 10.89 -7.25 -16.95
C SER A 34 9.47 -7.56 -17.43
N GLU A 35 9.22 -8.80 -17.89
CA GLU A 35 7.89 -9.22 -18.33
C GLU A 35 7.11 -9.93 -17.23
N ILE A 36 7.75 -10.28 -16.11
CA ILE A 36 7.09 -10.87 -14.95
C ILE A 36 6.42 -9.74 -14.19
N LYS A 37 5.11 -9.86 -13.97
CA LYS A 37 4.32 -8.89 -13.23
C LYS A 37 4.02 -9.45 -11.84
N THR A 38 4.48 -8.78 -10.80
CA THR A 38 4.12 -9.11 -9.41
C THR A 38 2.64 -8.85 -9.19
N GLY A 39 2.01 -9.59 -8.27
CA GLY A 39 0.64 -9.32 -7.84
C GLY A 39 -0.47 -9.79 -8.76
N VAL A 40 -0.13 -10.09 -10.01
CA VAL A 40 -1.09 -10.51 -11.04
C VAL A 40 -0.74 -11.89 -11.57
N ARG A 41 -1.73 -12.50 -12.22
CA ARG A 41 -1.54 -13.78 -12.89
C ARG A 41 -0.62 -13.63 -14.09
N ASN A 42 0.57 -14.23 -14.01
CA ASN A 42 1.46 -14.39 -15.15
C ASN A 42 0.99 -15.57 -16.01
N LYS A 43 0.97 -15.40 -17.33
CA LYS A 43 0.52 -16.42 -18.28
C LYS A 43 1.66 -16.87 -19.18
N LEU A 44 2.06 -18.14 -19.03
CA LEU A 44 2.98 -18.80 -19.95
C LEU A 44 2.17 -19.57 -21.01
N THR A 45 2.35 -19.21 -22.28
CA THR A 45 1.62 -19.80 -23.41
C THR A 45 2.58 -20.53 -24.35
N PHE A 46 2.18 -21.72 -24.80
CA PHE A 46 2.92 -22.52 -25.77
C PHE A 46 2.07 -22.68 -27.04
N GLU A 47 2.54 -22.15 -28.16
CA GLU A 47 1.83 -22.21 -29.43
C GLU A 47 2.65 -22.97 -30.46
N ALA A 48 2.15 -24.12 -30.93
CA ALA A 48 2.81 -24.93 -31.94
C ALA A 48 2.30 -24.59 -33.34
N LEU A 49 3.22 -24.16 -34.20
CA LEU A 49 2.98 -23.94 -35.62
C LEU A 49 3.63 -25.06 -36.42
N THR A 50 2.82 -25.79 -37.18
CA THR A 50 3.31 -26.84 -38.08
C THR A 50 3.16 -26.41 -39.53
N ASN A 51 4.20 -26.63 -40.33
CA ASN A 51 4.13 -26.49 -41.78
C ASN A 51 3.96 -27.90 -42.35
N LEU A 52 2.78 -28.17 -42.91
CA LEU A 52 2.50 -29.42 -43.61
C LEU A 52 2.65 -29.17 -45.10
N GLU A 53 3.64 -29.83 -45.71
CA GLU A 53 3.69 -29.96 -47.16
C GLU A 53 2.73 -31.08 -47.57
N LEU A 54 1.48 -30.72 -47.84
CA LEU A 54 0.47 -31.66 -48.32
C LEU A 54 0.45 -31.65 -49.85
N PRO A 55 0.34 -32.81 -50.51
CA PRO A 55 -0.07 -32.87 -51.91
C PRO A 55 -1.42 -32.16 -52.08
N GLU A 56 -1.62 -31.49 -53.21
CA GLU A 56 -2.93 -30.92 -53.53
C GLU A 56 -4.03 -32.00 -53.41
N CYS A 57 -5.15 -31.64 -52.76
CA CYS A 57 -6.34 -32.49 -52.55
C CYS A 57 -6.27 -33.58 -51.45
N VAL A 58 -5.38 -33.47 -50.46
CA VAL A 58 -5.45 -34.29 -49.23
C VAL A 58 -5.93 -33.43 -48.06
N LEU A 59 -7.05 -33.83 -47.42
CA LEU A 59 -7.41 -33.27 -46.12
C LEU A 59 -6.40 -33.79 -45.09
N PRO A 60 -5.64 -32.91 -44.40
CA PRO A 60 -4.71 -33.38 -43.38
C PRO A 60 -5.46 -34.04 -42.22
N GLU A 61 -5.02 -35.22 -41.81
CA GLU A 61 -5.40 -35.81 -40.53
C GLU A 61 -4.69 -35.03 -39.41
N LEU A 62 -5.28 -33.89 -39.01
CA LEU A 62 -4.70 -32.99 -38.01
C LEU A 62 -4.51 -33.66 -36.64
N ASP A 63 -5.34 -34.65 -36.31
CA ASP A 63 -5.26 -35.42 -35.06
C ASP A 63 -3.97 -36.23 -34.92
N LEU A 64 -3.26 -36.50 -36.02
CA LEU A 64 -1.96 -37.17 -36.01
C LEU A 64 -0.80 -36.22 -35.69
N ILE A 65 -1.05 -34.91 -35.62
CA ILE A 65 -0.04 -33.90 -35.38
C ILE A 65 -0.20 -33.40 -33.96
N TRP A 66 0.65 -33.93 -33.08
CA TRP A 66 0.65 -33.55 -31.68
C TRP A 66 2.06 -33.17 -31.26
N PHE A 67 2.14 -32.36 -30.22
CA PHE A 67 3.33 -32.17 -29.42
C PHE A 67 2.91 -32.34 -27.96
N ARG A 68 3.84 -32.79 -27.13
CA ARG A 68 3.61 -32.96 -25.70
C ARG A 68 4.68 -32.21 -24.94
N ILE A 69 4.24 -31.43 -23.96
CA ILE A 69 5.11 -30.90 -22.90
C ILE A 69 5.07 -31.93 -21.77
N ASN A 70 6.25 -32.36 -21.31
CA ASN A 70 6.34 -33.37 -20.27
C ASN A 70 6.01 -32.76 -18.90
N ASP A 71 5.45 -33.55 -17.98
CA ASP A 71 5.19 -33.11 -16.59
C ASP A 71 6.48 -32.92 -15.78
N SER A 72 7.61 -33.44 -16.28
CA SER A 72 8.96 -33.18 -15.77
C SER A 72 9.50 -31.79 -16.12
N SER A 73 8.74 -30.95 -16.84
CA SER A 73 9.11 -29.55 -17.08
C SER A 73 9.15 -28.76 -15.77
N GLN A 74 10.16 -27.90 -15.62
CA GLN A 74 10.37 -27.11 -14.40
C GLN A 74 10.34 -25.62 -14.74
N LEU A 75 9.73 -24.83 -13.85
CA LEU A 75 9.79 -23.38 -13.86
C LEU A 75 10.63 -22.96 -12.65
N GLU A 76 11.78 -22.35 -12.93
CA GLU A 76 12.66 -21.80 -11.91
C GLU A 76 12.43 -20.29 -11.85
N LEU A 77 11.92 -19.81 -10.71
CA LEU A 77 11.77 -18.39 -10.39
C LEU A 77 12.65 -18.13 -9.18
N PRO A 78 13.86 -17.55 -9.36
CA PRO A 78 14.65 -17.09 -8.24
C PRO A 78 13.83 -16.09 -7.43
N HIS A 79 13.64 -16.36 -6.15
CA HIS A 79 12.86 -15.51 -5.25
C HIS A 79 13.52 -15.50 -3.87
N GLU A 80 13.22 -14.44 -3.13
CA GLU A 80 13.47 -14.36 -1.70
C GLU A 80 12.12 -14.35 -0.99
N GLU A 81 11.97 -15.13 0.08
CA GLU A 81 10.79 -15.05 0.92
C GLU A 81 10.85 -13.74 1.70
N VAL A 82 9.88 -12.87 1.43
CA VAL A 82 9.69 -11.61 2.16
C VAL A 82 8.44 -11.75 3.00
N ASP A 83 8.54 -11.38 4.27
CA ASP A 83 7.37 -11.28 5.15
C ASP A 83 6.59 -10.01 4.78
N LEU A 84 5.67 -10.15 3.84
CA LEU A 84 4.97 -9.03 3.20
C LEU A 84 4.12 -8.23 4.20
N ALA A 85 3.63 -8.88 5.25
CA ALA A 85 2.65 -8.27 6.13
C ALA A 85 3.24 -7.63 7.40
N VAL A 86 4.58 -7.54 7.50
CA VAL A 86 5.27 -6.66 8.46
C VAL A 86 4.83 -5.21 8.25
N ASP A 87 4.72 -4.80 6.99
CA ASP A 87 4.54 -3.40 6.61
C ASP A 87 3.74 -3.32 5.29
N PRO A 88 2.44 -3.69 5.27
CA PRO A 88 1.68 -3.77 4.03
C PRO A 88 1.55 -2.40 3.35
N TYR A 89 1.50 -2.44 2.02
CA TYR A 89 1.33 -1.30 1.13
C TYR A 89 0.11 -1.47 0.23
N LEU A 90 -0.43 -0.37 -0.28
CA LEU A 90 -1.57 -0.36 -1.20
C LEU A 90 -1.14 -0.42 -2.68
N ASP A 91 0.14 -0.61 -3.02
CA ASP A 91 0.61 -0.76 -4.41
C ASP A 91 0.14 -2.05 -5.09
N ASP A 92 -0.25 -3.05 -4.27
CA ASP A 92 -1.08 -4.18 -4.66
C ASP A 92 -1.75 -4.80 -3.42
N PRO A 93 -2.88 -4.25 -2.96
CA PRO A 93 -3.41 -4.57 -1.63
C PRO A 93 -4.02 -5.97 -1.54
N LEU A 94 -4.40 -6.62 -2.65
CA LEU A 94 -4.99 -7.96 -2.61
C LEU A 94 -3.96 -9.07 -2.47
N GLN A 95 -2.67 -8.83 -2.77
CA GLN A 95 -1.62 -9.86 -2.66
C GLN A 95 -1.50 -10.44 -1.25
N TYR A 96 -1.79 -9.63 -0.22
CA TYR A 96 -1.73 -10.06 1.18
C TYR A 96 -2.84 -11.05 1.54
N PHE A 97 -3.88 -11.17 0.70
CA PHE A 97 -5.09 -11.95 0.98
C PHE A 97 -5.19 -13.21 0.10
N ILE A 98 -4.16 -13.54 -0.66
CA ILE A 98 -4.10 -14.72 -1.55
C ILE A 98 -3.08 -15.76 -1.08
N SER A 99 -2.75 -15.75 0.22
CA SER A 99 -1.75 -16.67 0.81
C SER A 99 -2.19 -18.14 0.73
N ARG A 100 -3.50 -18.40 0.69
CA ARG A 100 -4.09 -19.72 0.46
C ARG A 100 -4.98 -19.72 -0.76
N GLU A 101 -4.87 -20.77 -1.56
CA GLU A 101 -5.66 -20.94 -2.80
C GLU A 101 -7.17 -21.00 -2.55
N ASP A 102 -7.61 -21.41 -1.36
CA ASP A 102 -9.03 -21.51 -0.99
C ASP A 102 -9.57 -20.31 -0.20
N LEU A 103 -8.71 -19.31 0.07
CA LEU A 103 -9.02 -18.12 0.87
C LEU A 103 -9.52 -18.44 2.30
N SER A 104 -9.19 -19.63 2.84
CA SER A 104 -9.64 -20.07 4.17
C SER A 104 -9.06 -19.26 5.33
N ASP A 105 -8.09 -18.40 5.06
CA ASP A 105 -7.44 -17.44 5.96
C ASP A 105 -7.90 -15.99 5.72
N VAL A 106 -8.94 -15.75 4.92
CA VAL A 106 -9.54 -14.43 4.72
C VAL A 106 -10.84 -14.30 5.48
N TRP A 107 -11.00 -13.20 6.21
CA TRP A 107 -12.22 -12.85 6.93
C TRP A 107 -12.75 -11.48 6.49
N PHE A 108 -14.01 -11.44 6.03
CA PHE A 108 -14.73 -10.20 5.75
C PHE A 108 -15.55 -9.73 6.96
N SER A 109 -15.33 -8.49 7.41
CA SER A 109 -16.12 -7.85 8.46
C SER A 109 -17.04 -6.79 7.89
N LEU A 110 -18.33 -6.92 8.17
CA LEU A 110 -19.37 -5.99 7.74
C LEU A 110 -20.09 -5.36 8.94
N PRO A 111 -20.78 -4.22 8.74
CA PRO A 111 -21.70 -3.67 9.73
C PRO A 111 -22.78 -4.68 10.16
N THR A 112 -23.38 -4.44 11.32
CA THR A 112 -24.47 -5.29 11.85
C THR A 112 -25.64 -5.39 10.85
N ASN A 113 -25.96 -4.27 10.21
CA ASN A 113 -26.98 -4.17 9.16
C ASN A 113 -26.30 -3.61 7.91
N PRO A 114 -25.67 -4.47 7.08
CA PRO A 114 -24.88 -3.97 5.97
C PRO A 114 -25.74 -3.38 4.87
N THR A 115 -25.22 -2.36 4.19
CA THR A 115 -25.84 -1.75 3.01
C THR A 115 -25.71 -2.64 1.78
N HIS A 116 -26.43 -2.30 0.70
CA HIS A 116 -26.31 -3.04 -0.56
C HIS A 116 -24.90 -2.91 -1.15
N GLU A 117 -24.34 -1.71 -1.02
CA GLU A 117 -23.02 -1.31 -1.49
C GLU A 117 -21.92 -2.06 -0.75
N GLU A 118 -22.00 -2.19 0.58
CA GLU A 118 -21.07 -2.98 1.40
C GLU A 118 -21.09 -4.48 1.03
N LEU A 119 -22.29 -5.04 0.80
CA LEU A 119 -22.45 -6.43 0.36
C LEU A 119 -21.87 -6.66 -1.04
N LEU A 120 -22.11 -5.73 -1.97
CA LEU A 120 -21.54 -5.79 -3.31
C LEU A 120 -20.01 -5.65 -3.28
N GLY A 121 -19.49 -4.72 -2.48
CA GLY A 121 -18.06 -4.56 -2.24
C GLY A 121 -17.42 -5.87 -1.80
N MET A 122 -17.96 -6.50 -0.76
CA MET A 122 -17.51 -7.81 -0.29
C MET A 122 -17.55 -8.88 -1.40
N ILE A 123 -18.67 -9.00 -2.14
CA ILE A 123 -18.81 -10.00 -3.19
C ILE A 123 -17.80 -9.77 -4.31
N ASN A 124 -17.61 -8.53 -4.76
CA ASN A 124 -16.69 -8.17 -5.82
C ASN A 124 -15.23 -8.41 -5.41
N THR A 125 -14.84 -7.97 -4.20
CA THR A 125 -13.51 -8.25 -3.66
C THR A 125 -13.26 -9.75 -3.52
N ALA A 126 -14.23 -10.51 -3.01
CA ALA A 126 -14.08 -11.96 -2.87
C ALA A 126 -14.01 -12.67 -4.24
N ALA A 127 -14.77 -12.22 -5.24
CA ALA A 127 -14.68 -12.73 -6.60
C ALA A 127 -13.30 -12.43 -7.22
N TRP A 128 -12.74 -11.25 -6.96
CA TRP A 128 -11.41 -10.89 -7.43
C TRP A 128 -10.34 -11.77 -6.79
N LEU A 129 -10.37 -11.94 -5.47
CA LEU A 129 -9.46 -12.86 -4.76
C LEU A 129 -9.56 -14.30 -5.28
N GLY A 130 -10.77 -14.78 -5.57
CA GLY A 130 -10.98 -16.11 -6.18
C GLY A 130 -10.37 -16.22 -7.58
N ASN A 131 -10.45 -15.16 -8.39
CA ASN A 131 -9.81 -15.12 -9.71
C ASN A 131 -8.27 -15.14 -9.61
N LEU A 132 -7.71 -14.50 -8.58
CA LEU A 132 -6.26 -14.46 -8.34
C LEU A 132 -5.71 -15.81 -7.88
N THR A 133 -6.44 -16.54 -7.04
CA THR A 133 -5.98 -17.80 -6.42
C THR A 133 -6.22 -19.06 -7.28
N SER A 134 -7.28 -19.10 -8.09
CA SER A 134 -7.61 -20.25 -8.97
C SER A 134 -7.64 -21.63 -8.27
N GLY A 135 -7.82 -21.68 -6.95
CA GLY A 135 -7.88 -22.91 -6.16
C GLY A 135 -9.16 -23.72 -6.38
N PRO A 136 -9.16 -25.01 -6.01
CA PRO A 136 -10.35 -25.87 -6.14
C PRO A 136 -11.43 -25.57 -5.08
N GLY A 137 -11.12 -24.73 -4.07
CA GLY A 137 -12.00 -24.39 -2.96
C GLY A 137 -12.22 -22.89 -2.84
N PHE A 138 -13.27 -22.50 -2.12
CA PHE A 138 -13.55 -21.10 -1.78
C PHE A 138 -14.22 -21.07 -0.41
N ALA A 139 -13.47 -20.66 0.60
CA ALA A 139 -13.86 -20.74 2.01
C ALA A 139 -13.52 -19.48 2.85
N PRO A 140 -13.67 -18.24 2.32
CA PRO A 140 -13.51 -17.06 3.17
C PRO A 140 -14.61 -17.01 4.25
N ARG A 141 -14.28 -16.45 5.42
CA ARG A 141 -15.23 -16.19 6.49
C ARG A 141 -15.89 -14.83 6.33
N VAL A 142 -17.12 -14.70 6.82
CA VAL A 142 -17.86 -13.43 6.83
C VAL A 142 -18.55 -13.28 8.18
N SER A 143 -18.41 -12.11 8.80
CA SER A 143 -19.16 -11.72 9.99
C SER A 143 -19.88 -10.39 9.79
N ARG A 144 -20.94 -10.19 10.57
CA ARG A 144 -21.68 -8.92 10.65
C ARG A 144 -21.70 -8.47 12.10
N GLY A 145 -21.42 -7.19 12.32
CA GLY A 145 -21.45 -6.60 13.66
C GLY A 145 -20.19 -6.91 14.47
N PRO A 146 -20.27 -6.94 15.82
CA PRO A 146 -19.10 -7.03 16.67
C PRO A 146 -18.43 -8.40 16.61
N ILE A 147 -17.11 -8.38 16.70
CA ILE A 147 -16.27 -9.54 17.02
C ILE A 147 -15.73 -9.29 18.44
N ASP A 148 -16.25 -10.06 19.40
CA ASP A 148 -16.02 -9.84 20.82
C ASP A 148 -14.55 -10.02 21.19
N ASP A 149 -13.92 -11.10 20.68
CA ASP A 149 -12.51 -11.40 20.87
C ASP A 149 -11.74 -11.26 19.54
N LEU A 150 -10.78 -10.32 19.49
CA LEU A 150 -9.93 -10.16 18.30
C LEU A 150 -8.92 -11.31 18.15
N ALA A 151 -8.66 -12.10 19.20
CA ALA A 151 -7.80 -13.27 19.08
C ALA A 151 -8.39 -14.35 18.15
N GLU A 152 -9.71 -14.33 17.91
CA GLU A 152 -10.34 -15.19 16.89
C GLU A 152 -9.87 -14.87 15.46
N LEU A 153 -9.26 -13.69 15.26
CA LEU A 153 -8.74 -13.22 13.99
C LEU A 153 -7.22 -13.46 13.85
N ASP A 154 -6.56 -14.13 14.79
CA ASP A 154 -5.09 -14.32 14.77
C ASP A 154 -4.63 -15.06 13.50
N ASP A 155 -5.43 -16.03 13.06
CA ASP A 155 -5.18 -16.84 11.84
C ASP A 155 -5.67 -16.17 10.55
N TYR A 156 -6.25 -14.96 10.61
CA TYR A 156 -7.00 -14.37 9.52
C TYR A 156 -6.43 -13.03 9.04
N HIS A 157 -6.31 -12.89 7.72
CA HIS A 157 -6.31 -11.58 7.08
C HIS A 157 -7.73 -11.02 7.14
N LEU A 158 -7.86 -9.72 7.44
CA LEU A 158 -9.16 -9.07 7.61
C LEU A 158 -9.41 -8.04 6.51
N ILE A 159 -10.57 -8.11 5.86
CA ILE A 159 -11.08 -7.06 4.98
C ILE A 159 -12.37 -6.52 5.61
N ALA A 160 -12.41 -5.24 5.99
CA ALA A 160 -13.58 -4.64 6.60
C ALA A 160 -14.18 -3.53 5.73
N PHE A 161 -15.51 -3.52 5.62
CA PHE A 161 -16.27 -2.44 4.99
C PHE A 161 -17.20 -1.78 6.00
N GLY A 162 -17.59 -0.53 5.78
CA GLY A 162 -18.45 0.21 6.71
C GLY A 162 -17.84 1.53 7.19
N LEU A 163 -18.68 2.36 7.79
CA LEU A 163 -18.25 3.52 8.56
C LEU A 163 -17.78 3.10 9.96
N PRO A 164 -16.90 3.89 10.63
CA PRO A 164 -16.50 3.62 12.01
C PRO A 164 -17.69 3.53 12.99
N THR A 165 -18.77 4.25 12.72
CA THR A 165 -19.99 4.22 13.54
C THR A 165 -20.90 3.01 13.28
N THR A 166 -20.73 2.30 12.15
CA THR A 166 -21.60 1.17 11.75
C THR A 166 -20.89 -0.18 11.78
N ASN A 167 -19.57 -0.23 11.58
CA ASN A 167 -18.75 -1.42 11.71
C ASN A 167 -17.96 -1.41 13.05
N PRO A 168 -18.35 -2.25 14.04
CA PRO A 168 -17.69 -2.27 15.34
C PRO A 168 -16.22 -2.73 15.30
N VAL A 169 -15.83 -3.51 14.29
CA VAL A 169 -14.42 -3.94 14.14
C VAL A 169 -13.56 -2.75 13.75
N ILE A 170 -14.00 -1.92 12.79
CA ILE A 170 -13.31 -0.67 12.41
C ILE A 170 -13.20 0.26 13.63
N ALA A 171 -14.28 0.40 14.42
CA ALA A 171 -14.27 1.19 15.65
C ALA A 171 -13.24 0.68 16.67
N LYS A 172 -13.11 -0.63 16.83
CA LYS A 172 -12.22 -1.29 17.81
C LYS A 172 -10.74 -1.11 17.47
N ILE A 173 -10.40 -1.02 16.19
CA ILE A 173 -9.02 -0.90 15.70
C ILE A 173 -8.65 0.56 15.36
N ASN A 174 -9.57 1.49 15.59
CA ASN A 174 -9.48 2.88 15.13
C ASN A 174 -8.21 3.61 15.59
N ASP A 175 -7.69 3.31 16.79
CA ASP A 175 -6.46 3.92 17.31
C ASP A 175 -5.18 3.39 16.65
N LYS A 176 -5.27 2.28 15.91
CA LYS A 176 -4.17 1.67 15.15
C LYS A 176 -4.18 2.02 13.67
N LEU A 177 -5.27 2.59 13.18
CA LEU A 177 -5.40 2.94 11.77
C LEU A 177 -4.35 3.96 11.34
N PRO A 178 -3.82 3.85 10.10
CA PRO A 178 -2.96 4.87 9.50
C PRO A 178 -3.54 6.29 9.60
N GLN A 179 -4.84 6.40 9.38
CA GLN A 179 -5.64 7.61 9.52
C GLN A 179 -6.85 7.35 10.44
N PRO A 180 -6.73 7.63 11.74
CA PRO A 180 -7.80 7.43 12.72
C PRO A 180 -8.98 8.39 12.53
N PHE A 181 -10.14 7.96 13.02
CA PHE A 181 -11.36 8.74 13.18
C PHE A 181 -11.53 9.23 14.61
N VAL A 182 -12.30 10.30 14.81
CA VAL A 182 -12.76 10.74 16.12
C VAL A 182 -13.62 9.60 16.72
N PRO A 183 -13.32 9.12 17.94
CA PRO A 183 -14.05 7.99 18.53
C PRO A 183 -15.57 8.22 18.58
N GLY A 184 -16.33 7.28 18.04
CA GLY A 184 -17.80 7.35 17.99
C GLY A 184 -18.36 8.25 16.88
N GLU A 185 -17.52 8.79 16.01
CA GLU A 185 -17.89 9.66 14.90
C GLU A 185 -17.27 9.16 13.59
N ASN A 186 -17.71 9.72 12.47
CA ASN A 186 -17.13 9.44 11.14
C ASN A 186 -16.17 10.55 10.69
N TYR A 187 -15.79 11.48 11.57
CA TYR A 187 -14.82 12.52 11.23
C TYR A 187 -13.39 12.02 11.42
N LEU A 188 -12.49 12.42 10.53
CA LEU A 188 -11.07 12.09 10.68
C LEU A 188 -10.47 12.87 11.84
N ARG A 189 -9.55 12.23 12.57
CA ARG A 189 -8.65 13.00 13.45
C ARG A 189 -7.73 13.82 12.56
N GLN A 190 -7.81 15.12 12.71
CA GLN A 190 -7.02 16.13 12.00
C GLN A 190 -5.56 16.18 12.47
N GLN A 191 -5.00 15.02 12.81
CA GLN A 191 -3.64 14.86 13.30
C GLN A 191 -3.09 13.52 12.83
N VAL A 192 -1.99 13.55 12.08
CA VAL A 192 -1.18 12.36 11.74
C VAL A 192 0.24 12.62 12.24
N GLY A 193 0.69 11.80 13.20
CA GLY A 193 1.94 12.05 13.92
C GLY A 193 1.92 13.43 14.60
N ASN A 194 2.81 14.32 14.15
CA ASN A 194 2.95 15.69 14.65
C ASN A 194 2.34 16.76 13.72
N VAL A 195 1.70 16.36 12.62
CA VAL A 195 1.11 17.28 11.65
C VAL A 195 -0.39 17.42 11.93
N VAL A 196 -0.82 18.66 12.20
CA VAL A 196 -2.24 19.02 12.36
C VAL A 196 -2.72 19.71 11.09
N TYR A 197 -3.84 19.28 10.53
CA TYR A 197 -4.38 19.80 9.27
C TYR A 197 -5.90 19.98 9.35
N GLY A 198 -6.42 21.07 8.80
CA GLY A 198 -7.85 21.37 8.83
C GLY A 198 -8.58 20.78 7.62
N LEU A 199 -9.52 19.87 7.85
CA LEU A 199 -10.53 19.51 6.85
C LEU A 199 -11.82 20.31 7.11
N PRO A 200 -12.53 20.75 6.06
CA PRO A 200 -13.84 21.36 6.21
C PRO A 200 -14.82 20.42 6.93
N ASP A 201 -15.74 21.00 7.70
CA ASP A 201 -16.84 20.23 8.30
C ASP A 201 -17.66 19.55 7.19
N ASN A 202 -18.05 18.29 7.43
CA ASN A 202 -18.85 17.47 6.50
C ASN A 202 -18.20 17.27 5.11
N PHE A 203 -16.88 17.24 5.04
CA PHE A 203 -16.16 16.86 3.83
C PHE A 203 -16.32 15.35 3.56
N ASP A 204 -16.96 15.00 2.44
CA ASP A 204 -17.08 13.61 1.96
C ASP A 204 -15.70 13.11 1.52
N LEU A 205 -15.16 12.11 2.21
CA LEU A 205 -13.85 11.54 1.93
C LEU A 205 -13.87 10.04 2.15
N GLY A 206 -13.59 9.29 1.09
CA GLY A 206 -13.44 7.85 1.12
C GLY A 206 -12.03 7.50 1.55
N LEU A 207 -11.88 6.38 2.25
CA LEU A 207 -10.57 5.91 2.69
C LEU A 207 -10.42 4.43 2.41
N ILE A 208 -9.30 4.07 1.80
CA ILE A 208 -8.75 2.72 1.85
C ILE A 208 -7.54 2.79 2.77
N GLN A 209 -7.48 1.92 3.78
CA GLN A 209 -6.31 1.86 4.66
C GLN A 209 -5.87 0.41 4.83
N ILE A 210 -4.57 0.18 4.84
CA ILE A 210 -3.98 -1.13 5.12
C ILE A 210 -2.97 -1.02 6.26
N LEU A 211 -2.94 -2.02 7.12
CA LEU A 211 -2.05 -2.07 8.28
C LEU A 211 -1.76 -3.53 8.65
N PRO A 212 -0.65 -3.81 9.35
CA PRO A 212 -0.47 -5.12 9.97
C PRO A 212 -1.57 -5.32 11.02
N ALA A 213 -2.06 -6.55 11.13
CA ALA A 213 -3.09 -6.95 12.07
C ALA A 213 -2.59 -6.71 13.50
N PRO A 214 -3.17 -5.76 14.25
CA PRO A 214 -2.66 -5.38 15.57
C PRO A 214 -2.69 -6.50 16.63
N TRP A 215 -3.46 -7.55 16.38
CA TRP A 215 -3.63 -8.70 17.28
C TRP A 215 -2.76 -9.90 16.88
N SER A 216 -2.33 -10.00 15.62
CA SER A 216 -1.69 -11.22 15.12
C SER A 216 -0.16 -11.17 15.27
N PRO A 217 0.46 -12.15 15.95
CA PRO A 217 1.92 -12.27 15.99
C PRO A 217 2.50 -12.78 14.65
N ASP A 218 1.68 -13.46 13.85
CA ASP A 218 2.04 -14.03 12.55
C ASP A 218 1.79 -13.03 11.40
N GLN A 219 1.73 -11.74 11.75
CA GLN A 219 1.76 -10.63 10.80
C GLN A 219 0.69 -10.78 9.73
N LYS A 220 -0.59 -10.89 10.13
CA LYS A 220 -1.69 -10.83 9.17
C LYS A 220 -1.90 -9.40 8.66
N ALA A 221 -2.59 -9.23 7.54
CA ALA A 221 -2.92 -7.92 7.00
C ALA A 221 -4.38 -7.55 7.32
N VAL A 222 -4.62 -6.28 7.63
CA VAL A 222 -5.95 -5.70 7.76
C VAL A 222 -6.09 -4.64 6.69
N MET A 223 -7.13 -4.76 5.86
CA MET A 223 -7.54 -3.72 4.92
C MET A 223 -8.94 -3.24 5.27
N ILE A 224 -9.16 -1.93 5.24
CA ILE A 224 -10.48 -1.34 5.44
C ILE A 224 -10.88 -0.45 4.26
N GLY A 225 -12.10 -0.60 3.78
CA GLY A 225 -12.77 0.34 2.87
C GLY A 225 -13.84 1.11 3.65
N THR A 226 -13.63 2.40 3.87
CA THR A 226 -14.45 3.21 4.78
C THR A 226 -14.59 4.65 4.26
N GLY A 227 -15.21 5.54 5.04
CA GLY A 227 -15.35 6.94 4.67
C GLY A 227 -15.87 7.82 5.79
N THR A 228 -16.02 9.11 5.51
CA THR A 228 -16.64 10.09 6.42
C THR A 228 -18.16 10.16 6.30
N SER A 229 -18.71 9.56 5.24
CA SER A 229 -20.13 9.49 4.93
C SER A 229 -20.46 8.24 4.12
N PRO A 230 -21.73 7.77 4.07
CA PRO A 230 -22.10 6.61 3.25
C PRO A 230 -21.74 6.76 1.76
N LYS A 231 -21.82 7.99 1.25
CA LYS A 231 -21.47 8.31 -0.14
C LYS A 231 -19.97 8.14 -0.40
N SER A 232 -19.15 8.56 0.54
CA SER A 232 -17.70 8.52 0.39
C SER A 232 -17.10 7.15 0.70
N GLU A 233 -17.72 6.39 1.59
CA GLU A 233 -17.48 4.96 1.76
C GLU A 233 -17.69 4.20 0.45
N GLN A 234 -18.79 4.49 -0.27
CA GLN A 234 -19.05 3.87 -1.56
C GLN A 234 -17.92 4.14 -2.57
N TRP A 235 -17.34 5.34 -2.58
CA TRP A 235 -16.18 5.62 -3.42
C TRP A 235 -15.00 4.72 -3.08
N ALA A 236 -14.70 4.55 -1.78
CA ALA A 236 -13.61 3.66 -1.34
C ALA A 236 -13.84 2.20 -1.74
N ILE A 237 -15.07 1.70 -1.57
CA ILE A 237 -15.44 0.33 -1.96
C ILE A 237 -15.28 0.16 -3.48
N ASN A 238 -15.76 1.12 -4.28
CA ASN A 238 -15.68 1.04 -5.73
C ASN A 238 -14.23 1.04 -6.21
N THR A 239 -13.38 1.92 -5.66
CA THR A 239 -11.94 1.99 -5.97
C THR A 239 -11.22 0.65 -5.72
N LEU A 240 -11.59 -0.10 -4.68
CA LEU A 240 -11.05 -1.44 -4.41
C LEU A 240 -11.48 -2.51 -5.40
N THR A 241 -12.46 -2.23 -6.27
CA THR A 241 -13.06 -3.20 -7.19
C THR A 241 -13.00 -2.76 -8.65
N ASP A 242 -12.52 -1.55 -8.92
CA ASP A 242 -12.27 -1.01 -10.26
C ASP A 242 -10.79 -1.19 -10.61
N GLU A 243 -10.50 -1.98 -11.65
CA GLU A 243 -9.14 -2.26 -12.10
C GLU A 243 -8.35 -0.99 -12.47
N THR A 244 -9.01 0.09 -12.89
CA THR A 244 -8.31 1.31 -13.34
C THR A 244 -7.77 2.14 -12.18
N ASP A 245 -8.53 2.26 -11.10
CA ASP A 245 -8.11 2.99 -9.91
C ASP A 245 -7.24 2.14 -8.96
N TYR A 246 -7.43 0.82 -8.97
CA TYR A 246 -6.67 -0.12 -8.14
C TYR A 246 -5.15 0.04 -8.29
N TYR A 247 -4.65 0.18 -9.52
CA TYR A 247 -3.21 0.33 -9.78
C TYR A 247 -2.65 1.72 -9.48
N ASN A 248 -3.50 2.68 -9.07
CA ASN A 248 -3.06 4.00 -8.62
C ASN A 248 -2.92 4.09 -7.09
N LEU A 249 -3.23 3.00 -6.38
CA LEU A 249 -3.07 2.90 -4.95
C LEU A 249 -1.58 2.73 -4.59
N ASP A 250 -1.16 3.29 -3.46
CA ASP A 250 0.22 3.24 -2.94
C ASP A 250 0.21 3.64 -1.44
N GLY A 251 1.34 3.49 -0.75
CA GLY A 251 1.48 3.83 0.67
C GLY A 251 0.63 2.91 1.55
N ASN A 252 0.08 3.42 2.65
CA ASN A 252 -0.78 2.63 3.55
C ASN A 252 -2.17 3.27 3.80
N VAL A 253 -2.42 4.44 3.20
CA VAL A 253 -3.72 5.10 3.17
C VAL A 253 -3.95 5.79 1.83
N ALA A 254 -5.14 5.62 1.27
CA ALA A 254 -5.62 6.35 0.12
C ALA A 254 -6.84 7.18 0.50
N PHE A 255 -6.85 8.44 0.10
CA PHE A 255 -7.95 9.39 0.26
C PHE A 255 -8.67 9.56 -1.07
N ILE A 256 -9.97 9.34 -1.07
CA ILE A 256 -10.75 9.17 -2.29
C ILE A 256 -11.87 10.20 -2.31
N THR A 257 -11.90 10.99 -3.38
CA THR A 257 -12.98 11.93 -3.67
C THR A 257 -13.72 11.49 -4.92
N THR A 258 -14.67 12.30 -5.41
CA THR A 258 -15.33 12.02 -6.69
C THR A 258 -14.37 12.06 -7.88
N ASP A 259 -13.30 12.85 -7.79
CA ASP A 259 -12.47 13.21 -8.95
C ASP A 259 -10.99 12.81 -8.78
N SER A 260 -10.60 12.29 -7.61
CA SER A 260 -9.20 11.97 -7.33
C SER A 260 -9.02 10.86 -6.30
N VAL A 261 -7.90 10.14 -6.46
CA VAL A 261 -7.34 9.21 -5.49
C VAL A 261 -5.97 9.75 -5.10
N GLU A 262 -5.79 10.11 -3.83
CA GLU A 262 -4.54 10.64 -3.29
C GLU A 262 -3.98 9.63 -2.29
N THR A 263 -2.77 9.13 -2.52
CA THR A 263 -2.15 8.09 -1.70
C THR A 263 -1.08 8.66 -0.79
N PHE A 264 -0.89 8.00 0.35
CA PHE A 264 0.06 8.45 1.35
C PHE A 264 0.61 7.29 2.19
N ASP A 265 1.89 7.38 2.57
CA ASP A 265 2.48 6.52 3.59
C ASP A 265 2.57 7.27 4.94
N SER A 266 1.64 6.98 5.83
CA SER A 266 1.58 7.60 7.15
C SER A 266 2.79 7.29 8.04
N ARG A 267 3.51 6.21 7.75
CA ARG A 267 4.69 5.80 8.52
C ARG A 267 5.86 6.76 8.29
N GLU A 268 5.95 7.41 7.13
CA GLU A 268 6.98 8.41 6.86
C GLU A 268 6.88 9.62 7.79
N LEU A 269 5.65 10.07 8.12
CA LEU A 269 5.42 11.17 9.06
C LEU A 269 5.77 10.82 10.50
N ILE A 270 5.69 9.54 10.86
CA ILE A 270 6.03 9.04 12.19
C ILE A 270 7.55 8.80 12.30
N ARG A 271 8.17 8.24 11.25
CA ARG A 271 9.60 7.91 11.21
C ARG A 271 10.48 9.15 11.12
N ALA A 272 10.11 10.18 10.35
CA ALA A 272 10.97 11.36 10.18
C ALA A 272 11.27 12.12 11.50
N PRO A 273 10.29 12.40 12.38
CA PRO A 273 10.56 12.96 13.71
C PRO A 273 11.33 12.01 14.63
N LEU A 274 11.07 10.69 14.55
CA LEU A 274 11.76 9.69 15.38
C LEU A 274 13.24 9.58 15.00
N LEU A 275 13.56 9.59 13.71
CA LEU A 275 14.93 9.59 13.19
C LEU A 275 15.66 10.89 13.55
N ALA A 276 14.97 12.04 13.45
CA ALA A 276 15.51 13.32 13.90
C ALA A 276 15.79 13.32 15.42
N ALA A 277 14.88 12.79 16.24
CA ALA A 277 15.05 12.68 17.69
C ALA A 277 16.17 11.69 18.08
N LYS A 278 16.30 10.57 17.37
CA LYS A 278 17.36 9.59 17.57
C LYS A 278 18.73 10.17 17.24
N ALA A 279 18.86 10.90 16.12
CA ALA A 279 20.09 11.58 15.73
C ALA A 279 20.53 12.63 16.76
N ILE A 280 19.59 13.37 17.35
CA ILE A 280 19.88 14.34 18.43
C ILE A 280 20.36 13.62 19.72
N SER A 281 19.82 12.45 20.05
CA SER A 281 20.23 11.72 21.27
C SER A 281 21.60 11.06 21.14
N GLU A 282 21.97 10.60 19.95
CA GLU A 282 23.29 10.00 19.69
C GLU A 282 24.42 11.05 19.69
N ASP A 283 24.12 12.29 19.28
CA ASP A 283 25.07 13.42 19.32
C ASP A 283 25.32 13.92 20.76
N VAL A 284 24.34 13.79 21.66
CA VAL A 284 24.49 14.15 23.08
C VAL A 284 25.28 13.07 23.86
N ALA A 285 25.18 11.79 23.46
CA ALA A 285 25.89 10.70 24.11
C ALA A 285 27.42 10.70 23.87
N GLN A 286 27.91 11.41 22.85
CA GLN A 286 29.35 11.53 22.58
C GLN A 286 30.04 12.72 23.29
N VAL A 287 29.30 13.56 24.02
CA VAL A 287 29.87 14.76 24.68
C VAL A 287 30.25 14.53 26.15
N GLU A 288 29.93 13.38 26.74
CA GLU A 288 30.17 13.12 28.18
C GLU A 288 31.21 12.01 28.45
N VAL A 289 32.41 12.07 27.83
CA VAL A 289 33.63 11.45 28.39
C VAL A 289 34.88 12.22 27.95
N ALA A 290 35.12 13.39 28.55
CA ALA A 290 36.46 14.00 28.62
C ALA A 290 36.52 15.05 29.73
N ALA A 291 36.48 14.60 30.99
CA ALA A 291 36.99 15.37 32.11
C ALA A 291 38.00 14.49 32.85
N GLU A 292 39.24 14.55 32.37
CA GLU A 292 40.38 13.96 33.07
C GLU A 292 40.82 14.90 34.20
N ASP A 293 41.02 14.28 35.34
CA ASP A 293 41.23 14.81 36.68
C ASP A 293 42.65 15.42 36.82
N SER A 294 42.75 16.63 37.37
CA SER A 294 43.98 17.03 38.07
C SER A 294 43.76 18.14 39.09
N PRO A 295 44.19 17.97 40.36
CA PRO A 295 43.89 18.87 41.46
C PRO A 295 44.98 19.92 41.69
N ALA A 296 44.59 21.15 42.01
CA ALA A 296 45.47 22.12 42.67
C ALA A 296 44.73 22.93 43.76
N GLU A 297 45.42 22.99 44.88
CA GLU A 297 45.18 23.47 46.25
C GLU A 297 44.67 24.94 46.41
N PRO A 298 44.04 25.31 47.56
CA PRO A 298 43.28 26.56 47.69
C PRO A 298 44.12 27.73 48.21
N ALA A 299 43.86 28.93 47.70
CA ALA A 299 44.37 30.17 48.29
C ALA A 299 43.27 31.24 48.42
N ALA A 300 43.02 31.56 49.69
CA ALA A 300 42.69 32.85 50.29
C ALA A 300 41.67 33.81 49.62
N VAL A 301 40.63 34.09 50.42
CA VAL A 301 39.69 35.20 50.35
C VAL A 301 40.43 36.55 50.35
N THR A 302 40.06 37.46 49.44
CA THR A 302 40.17 38.90 49.68
C THR A 302 38.94 39.59 49.11
N GLU A 303 38.21 40.22 50.02
CA GLU A 303 37.03 41.06 49.82
C GLU A 303 37.46 42.43 49.26
N SER A 304 36.83 42.88 48.17
CA SER A 304 36.91 44.27 47.72
C SER A 304 35.59 44.71 47.10
N GLU A 305 35.07 45.82 47.64
CA GLU A 305 33.82 46.53 47.29
C GLU A 305 33.68 46.94 45.80
N PRO A 306 32.45 47.26 45.36
CA PRO A 306 32.12 47.47 43.96
C PRO A 306 32.37 48.91 43.51
N THR A 307 32.85 49.08 42.27
CA THR A 307 32.78 50.36 41.54
C THR A 307 31.98 50.15 40.24
N PRO A 308 30.99 51.00 39.92
CA PRO A 308 30.10 50.80 38.79
C PRO A 308 30.69 51.34 37.48
N ALA A 309 30.59 50.57 36.40
CA ALA A 309 30.97 51.01 35.06
C ALA A 309 29.88 50.66 34.02
N ALA A 310 29.30 51.74 33.47
CA ALA A 310 28.71 52.01 32.15
C ALA A 310 27.91 50.93 31.36
N PRO A 311 26.83 51.35 30.64
CA PRO A 311 26.02 50.46 29.83
C PRO A 311 26.74 50.07 28.53
N VAL A 312 26.90 48.76 28.31
CA VAL A 312 27.33 48.21 27.02
C VAL A 312 26.11 48.14 26.10
N VAL A 313 26.20 48.87 24.98
CA VAL A 313 25.26 48.79 23.85
C VAL A 313 25.37 47.41 23.22
N ALA A 314 24.28 46.65 23.24
CA ALA A 314 24.19 45.35 22.56
C ALA A 314 24.15 45.54 21.04
N SER A 315 25.13 44.97 20.34
CA SER A 315 25.03 44.74 18.89
C SER A 315 24.04 43.61 18.62
N PRO A 316 23.20 43.68 17.56
CA PRO A 316 22.34 42.57 17.21
C PRO A 316 23.20 41.40 16.69
N LYS A 317 23.11 40.26 17.38
CA LYS A 317 23.59 38.99 16.83
C LYS A 317 22.72 38.64 15.63
N TYR A 318 23.33 38.60 14.45
CA TYR A 318 22.77 37.94 13.27
C TYR A 318 22.51 36.47 13.64
N LEU A 319 21.24 36.06 13.64
CA LEU A 319 20.86 34.65 13.60
C LEU A 319 21.16 34.13 12.19
N PRO A 320 21.81 32.97 12.02
CA PRO A 320 21.88 32.33 10.72
C PRO A 320 20.46 31.94 10.30
N GLU A 321 20.13 32.25 9.05
CA GLU A 321 18.89 31.92 8.39
C GLU A 321 18.68 30.40 8.47
N ALA A 322 17.68 29.97 9.24
CA ALA A 322 17.29 28.58 9.33
C ALA A 322 16.79 28.16 7.95
N THR A 323 17.62 27.41 7.23
CA THR A 323 17.23 26.75 5.99
C THR A 323 16.13 25.76 6.34
N SER A 324 14.90 26.10 5.93
CA SER A 324 13.78 25.17 6.04
C SER A 324 14.12 23.89 5.26
N PRO A 325 13.80 22.71 5.78
CA PRO A 325 13.99 21.46 5.05
C PRO A 325 13.24 21.50 3.72
N ILE A 326 13.86 21.00 2.65
CA ILE A 326 13.32 20.99 1.28
C ILE A 326 11.91 20.36 1.21
N TRP A 327 11.58 19.44 2.11
CA TRP A 327 10.25 18.83 2.22
C TRP A 327 9.15 19.80 2.69
N VAL A 328 9.48 20.79 3.55
CA VAL A 328 8.52 21.82 3.99
C VAL A 328 8.13 22.74 2.85
N THR A 329 9.08 23.05 1.95
CA THR A 329 8.79 23.76 0.70
C THR A 329 7.93 22.94 -0.25
N GLN A 330 8.15 21.62 -0.39
CA GLN A 330 7.30 20.79 -1.25
C GLN A 330 5.87 20.62 -0.71
N LEU A 331 5.70 20.49 0.60
CA LEU A 331 4.38 20.41 1.26
C LEU A 331 3.59 21.72 1.12
N THR A 332 4.27 22.87 1.23
CA THR A 332 3.64 24.18 0.99
C THR A 332 3.30 24.39 -0.48
N PHE A 333 4.15 24.00 -1.43
CA PHE A 333 3.82 24.08 -2.86
C PHE A 333 2.71 23.10 -3.29
N GLY A 334 2.65 21.90 -2.71
CA GLY A 334 1.57 20.93 -2.97
C GLY A 334 0.20 21.42 -2.49
N LEU A 335 0.13 21.92 -1.25
CA LEU A 335 -1.13 22.45 -0.67
C LEU A 335 -1.55 23.79 -1.33
N ILE A 336 -0.60 24.66 -1.68
CA ILE A 336 -0.89 25.90 -2.43
C ILE A 336 -1.32 25.55 -3.87
N GLY A 337 -0.72 24.53 -4.49
CA GLY A 337 -1.09 24.02 -5.80
C GLY A 337 -2.53 23.49 -5.84
N ALA A 338 -2.89 22.61 -4.90
CA ALA A 338 -4.26 22.12 -4.73
C ALA A 338 -5.25 23.27 -4.49
N GLY A 339 -4.90 24.22 -3.62
CA GLY A 339 -5.72 25.42 -3.36
C GLY A 339 -5.94 26.32 -4.58
N LEU A 340 -4.92 26.52 -5.43
CA LEU A 340 -5.02 27.35 -6.64
C LEU A 340 -5.83 26.67 -7.76
N VAL A 341 -5.71 25.35 -7.91
CA VAL A 341 -6.55 24.58 -8.85
C VAL A 341 -8.01 24.65 -8.42
N ILE A 342 -8.30 24.52 -7.12
CA ILE A 342 -9.66 24.64 -6.57
C ILE A 342 -10.23 26.06 -6.76
N ALA A 343 -9.42 27.12 -6.55
CA ALA A 343 -9.87 28.50 -6.73
C ALA A 343 -10.17 28.85 -8.20
N THR A 344 -9.38 28.33 -9.14
CA THR A 344 -9.58 28.57 -10.58
C THR A 344 -10.77 27.79 -11.14
N VAL A 345 -10.97 26.54 -10.73
CA VAL A 345 -12.13 25.74 -11.11
C VAL A 345 -13.41 26.29 -10.45
N GLY A 346 -13.37 26.64 -9.16
CA GLY A 346 -14.49 27.25 -8.45
C GLY A 346 -14.90 28.61 -9.02
N GLY A 347 -13.92 29.44 -9.41
CA GLY A 347 -14.15 30.71 -10.10
C GLY A 347 -14.80 30.52 -11.48
N PHE A 348 -14.38 29.51 -12.24
CA PHE A 348 -14.90 29.24 -13.58
C PHE A 348 -16.34 28.69 -13.54
N VAL A 349 -16.67 27.81 -12.59
CA VAL A 349 -18.03 27.27 -12.39
C VAL A 349 -18.99 28.36 -11.90
N SER A 350 -18.54 29.25 -11.01
CA SER A 350 -19.31 30.41 -10.53
C SER A 350 -19.61 31.42 -11.66
N TRP A 351 -18.62 31.66 -12.54
CA TRP A 351 -18.79 32.55 -13.70
C TRP A 351 -19.78 31.97 -14.73
N ARG A 352 -19.78 30.66 -14.95
CA ARG A 352 -20.70 29.99 -15.88
C ARG A 352 -22.16 29.95 -15.41
N LYS A 353 -22.42 30.07 -14.11
CA LYS A 353 -23.78 30.16 -13.55
C LYS A 353 -24.37 31.58 -13.56
N LYS A 354 -23.57 32.62 -13.87
CA LYS A 354 -23.99 34.03 -13.93
C LYS A 354 -24.18 34.58 -15.35
N LYS A 355 -24.00 33.75 -16.37
CA LYS A 355 -24.45 33.98 -17.75
C LYS A 355 -25.53 32.98 -18.08
#